data_AF-A0A8J9YW00-F1
#
_entry.id   AF-A0A8J9YW00-F1
#
_cell.length_a   1.000
_cell.length_b   1.000
_cell.length_c   1.000
_cell.angle_alpha   90.00
_cell.angle_beta   90.00
_cell.angle_gamma   90.00
#
_symmetry.space_group_name_H-M   'P 1'
#
loop_
_entity.id
_entity.type
_entity.pdbx_description
1 polymer ?
#
loop_
_entity_poly.entity_id
_entity_poly.type
_entity_poly.pdbx_seq_one_letter_code
_entity_poly.pdbx_strand_id
1 'polypeptide(L)'
;MNLTLATFHYTASAAKVMECEDPPAMKFKMYHRPGAPFAGIMAYAIMDDTWVEVGWVPEKKKEEVLKMCGGRPERLIVTLKEAYVKRGYSVIKVEAVLAED
;
A
#
# COMPACT_ATOMS: atom_id res chain seq x y z
N MET A 1 -6.02 8.58 7.98
CA MET A 1 -6.83 8.46 6.74
C MET A 1 -6.98 6.99 6.36
N ASN A 2 -8.18 6.51 6.05
CA ASN A 2 -8.40 5.13 5.59
C ASN A 2 -8.37 5.04 4.05
N LEU A 3 -7.62 4.07 3.52
CA LEU A 3 -7.44 3.83 2.10
C LEU A 3 -7.69 2.37 1.76
N THR A 4 -8.37 2.14 0.64
CA THR A 4 -8.42 0.81 0.00
C THR A 4 -7.45 0.82 -1.17
N LEU A 5 -6.49 -0.09 -1.13
CA LEU A 5 -5.45 -0.22 -2.14
C LEU A 5 -5.93 -1.04 -3.33
N ALA A 6 -5.41 -0.72 -4.51
CA ALA A 6 -5.60 -1.53 -5.71
C ALA A 6 -4.40 -2.47 -5.87
N THR A 7 -4.65 -3.73 -6.19
CA THR A 7 -3.61 -4.74 -6.41
C THR A 7 -3.42 -4.94 -7.92
N PHE A 8 -2.18 -5.17 -8.40
CA PHE A 8 -1.94 -5.41 -9.85
C PHE A 8 -2.13 -6.90 -10.10
N HIS A 9 -2.36 -7.24 -11.37
CA HIS A 9 -2.41 -8.60 -11.91
C HIS A 9 -1.61 -9.59 -11.07
N TYR A 10 -2.32 -10.50 -10.39
CA TYR A 10 -1.79 -11.63 -9.62
C TYR A 10 -0.66 -11.28 -8.66
N THR A 11 -1.03 -10.71 -7.52
CA THR A 11 -0.07 -10.51 -6.43
C THR A 11 -0.17 -11.68 -5.46
N ALA A 12 0.63 -12.73 -5.71
CA ALA A 12 0.92 -13.74 -4.70
C ALA A 12 1.31 -13.08 -3.37
N SER A 13 2.00 -11.93 -3.42
CA SER A 13 2.32 -11.11 -2.25
C SER A 13 1.08 -10.56 -1.54
N ALA A 14 0.06 -10.05 -2.25
CA ALA A 14 -1.16 -9.58 -1.59
C ALA A 14 -1.98 -10.74 -0.99
N ALA A 15 -1.92 -11.93 -1.61
CA ALA A 15 -2.46 -13.15 -1.03
C ALA A 15 -1.74 -13.52 0.27
N LYS A 16 -0.41 -13.49 0.27
CA LYS A 16 0.40 -13.71 1.47
C LYS A 16 0.05 -12.75 2.62
N VAL A 17 -0.30 -11.48 2.35
CA VAL A 17 -0.75 -10.55 3.42
C VAL A 17 -2.00 -11.10 4.14
N MET A 18 -2.90 -11.77 3.42
CA MET A 18 -4.12 -12.35 4.00
C MET A 18 -3.85 -13.64 4.78
N GLU A 19 -2.71 -14.29 4.50
CA GLU A 19 -2.30 -15.56 5.13
C GLU A 19 -1.44 -15.34 6.38
N CYS A 20 -0.96 -14.12 6.63
CA CYS A 20 -0.20 -13.80 7.82
C CYS A 20 -1.07 -13.92 9.09
N GLU A 21 -0.57 -14.65 10.10
CA GLU A 21 -1.22 -14.71 11.42
C GLU A 21 -1.20 -13.34 12.12
N ASP A 22 -0.08 -12.62 11.99
CA ASP A 22 0.08 -11.25 12.48
C ASP A 22 0.12 -10.24 11.33
N PRO A 23 -0.50 -9.04 11.49
CA PRO A 23 -0.44 -8.00 10.47
C PRO A 23 1.02 -7.59 10.16
N PRO A 24 1.49 -7.72 8.90
CA PRO A 24 2.86 -7.35 8.56
C PRO A 24 3.04 -5.84 8.65
N ALA A 25 4.26 -5.39 8.98
CA ALA A 25 4.62 -3.99 8.88
C ALA A 25 4.45 -3.50 7.43
N MET A 26 3.91 -2.29 7.27
CA MET A 26 3.62 -1.71 5.96
C MET A 26 4.30 -0.35 5.79
N LYS A 27 4.55 0.03 4.53
CA LYS A 27 5.01 1.38 4.19
C LYS A 27 4.54 1.80 2.81
N PHE A 28 4.52 3.12 2.60
CA PHE A 28 4.35 3.70 1.27
C PHE A 28 5.69 4.23 0.73
N LYS A 29 5.86 4.14 -0.59
CA LYS A 29 6.98 4.77 -1.30
C LYS A 29 6.53 5.21 -2.70
N MET A 30 7.15 6.27 -3.21
CA MET A 30 7.05 6.60 -4.62
C MET A 30 7.54 5.42 -5.47
N TYR A 31 6.78 5.11 -6.52
CA TYR A 31 7.10 3.99 -7.43
C TYR A 31 6.76 4.37 -8.86
N HIS A 32 7.72 4.18 -9.77
CA HIS A 32 7.53 4.43 -11.18
C HIS A 32 7.32 3.09 -11.90
N ARG A 33 6.06 2.72 -12.13
CA ARG A 33 5.76 1.51 -12.90
C ARG A 33 6.34 1.64 -14.31
N PRO A 34 6.91 0.57 -14.90
CA PRO A 34 7.33 0.57 -16.28
C PRO A 34 6.19 1.05 -17.20
N GLY A 35 6.49 2.02 -18.06
CA GLY A 35 5.52 2.59 -19.01
C GLY A 35 4.51 3.59 -18.44
N ALA A 36 4.55 3.94 -17.15
CA ALA A 36 3.75 5.07 -16.66
C ALA A 36 4.41 6.42 -17.03
N PRO A 37 3.61 7.45 -17.35
CA PRO A 37 4.12 8.80 -17.55
C PRO A 37 4.57 9.47 -16.24
N PHE A 38 4.03 9.04 -15.09
CA PHE A 38 4.32 9.62 -13.78
C PHE A 38 4.44 8.54 -12.71
N ALA A 39 5.22 8.81 -11.66
CA ALA A 39 5.30 7.95 -10.50
C ALA A 39 3.95 7.90 -9.74
N GLY A 40 3.59 6.71 -9.26
CA GLY A 40 2.51 6.48 -8.31
C GLY A 40 3.04 6.29 -6.89
N ILE A 41 2.15 5.85 -5.99
CA ILE A 41 2.52 5.49 -4.62
C ILE A 41 2.22 4.00 -4.44
N MET A 42 3.26 3.23 -4.16
CA MET A 42 3.18 1.79 -3.92
C MET A 42 3.20 1.51 -2.42
N ALA A 43 2.36 0.57 -2.01
CA ALA A 43 2.37 -0.03 -0.70
C ALA A 43 3.21 -1.29 -0.71
N TYR A 44 4.04 -1.39 0.32
CA TYR A 44 4.88 -2.55 0.58
C TYR A 44 4.51 -3.14 1.92
N ALA A 45 4.61 -4.47 2.03
CA ALA A 45 4.56 -5.19 3.29
C ALA A 45 5.90 -5.91 3.51
N ILE A 46 6.29 -6.10 4.77
CA ILE A 46 7.42 -6.96 5.11
C ILE A 46 6.96 -8.43 5.12
N MET A 47 7.64 -9.28 4.37
CA MET A 47 7.42 -10.73 4.29
C MET A 47 8.76 -11.42 4.16
N ASP A 48 9.01 -12.45 4.97
CA ASP A 48 10.27 -13.20 4.92
C ASP A 48 11.50 -12.25 4.92
N ASP A 49 11.50 -11.28 5.86
CA ASP A 49 12.52 -10.21 6.00
C ASP A 49 12.71 -9.29 4.77
N THR A 50 11.78 -9.33 3.81
CA THR A 50 11.86 -8.58 2.56
C THR A 50 10.65 -7.66 2.37
N TRP A 51 10.87 -6.45 1.87
CA TRP A 51 9.78 -5.55 1.49
C TRP A 51 9.26 -5.90 0.10
N VAL A 52 8.01 -6.36 0.01
CA VAL A 52 7.37 -6.75 -1.24
C VAL A 52 6.21 -5.83 -1.59
N GLU A 53 6.01 -5.60 -2.89
CA GLU A 53 4.88 -4.81 -3.40
C GLU A 53 3.56 -5.55 -3.17
N VAL A 54 2.58 -4.87 -2.57
CA VAL A 54 1.28 -5.50 -2.24
C VAL A 54 0.08 -4.74 -2.80
N GLY A 55 0.25 -3.50 -3.23
CA GLY A 55 -0.81 -2.73 -3.91
C GLY A 55 -0.45 -1.26 -4.04
N TRP A 56 -1.12 -0.50 -4.89
CA TRP A 56 -0.89 0.94 -5.03
C TRP A 56 -2.05 1.77 -4.50
N VAL A 57 -1.73 3.01 -4.12
CA VAL A 57 -2.71 4.04 -3.79
C VAL A 57 -3.45 4.42 -5.07
N PRO A 58 -4.79 4.29 -5.14
CA PRO A 58 -5.57 4.65 -6.32
C PRO A 58 -5.26 6.08 -6.79
N GLU A 59 -5.20 6.31 -8.11
CA GLU A 59 -4.82 7.63 -8.67
C GLU A 59 -5.71 8.77 -8.12
N LYS A 60 -7.01 8.52 -7.95
CA LYS A 60 -7.97 9.46 -7.35
C LYS A 60 -7.67 9.87 -5.90
N LYS A 61 -6.82 9.12 -5.19
CA LYS A 61 -6.39 9.35 -3.81
C LYS A 61 -4.93 9.80 -3.70
N LYS A 62 -4.16 9.71 -4.79
CA LYS A 62 -2.73 10.03 -4.80
C LYS A 62 -2.45 11.47 -4.38
N GLU A 63 -3.18 12.44 -4.94
CA GLU A 63 -2.98 13.85 -4.60
C GLU A 63 -3.25 14.15 -3.12
N GLU A 64 -4.29 13.54 -2.54
CA GLU A 64 -4.62 13.65 -1.12
C GLU A 64 -3.51 13.07 -0.23
N VAL A 65 -2.99 11.88 -0.57
CA VAL A 65 -1.86 11.26 0.14
C VAL A 65 -0.62 12.14 0.06
N LEU A 66 -0.28 12.66 -1.12
CA LEU A 66 0.89 13.53 -1.29
C LEU A 66 0.75 14.84 -0.51
N LYS A 67 -0.44 15.45 -0.48
CA LYS A 67 -0.69 16.64 0.34
C LYS A 67 -0.49 16.35 1.82
N MET A 68 -1.01 15.21 2.30
CA MET A 68 -0.91 14.80 3.70
C MET A 68 0.55 14.62 4.17
N CYS A 69 1.43 14.10 3.29
CA CYS A 69 2.82 13.80 3.63
C CYS A 69 3.84 14.83 3.12
N GLY A 70 3.40 15.96 2.56
CA GLY A 70 4.30 16.95 1.95
C GLY A 70 5.11 16.40 0.78
N GLY A 71 4.53 15.49 0.00
CA GLY A 71 5.16 14.83 -1.15
C GLY A 71 6.09 13.66 -0.81
N ARG A 72 6.19 13.25 0.46
CA ARG A 72 7.07 12.18 0.95
C ARG A 72 6.27 11.04 1.59
N PRO A 73 5.73 10.09 0.82
CA PRO A 73 4.89 9.00 1.36
C PRO A 73 5.54 8.18 2.47
N GLU A 74 6.88 8.11 2.51
CA GLU A 74 7.65 7.45 3.57
C GLU A 74 7.50 8.08 4.96
N ARG A 75 6.98 9.31 5.08
CA ARG A 75 6.64 9.93 6.36
C ARG A 75 5.34 9.40 6.97
N LEU A 76 4.61 8.56 6.24
CA LEU A 76 3.34 8.03 6.68
C LEU A 76 3.55 6.72 7.42
N ILE A 77 2.98 6.63 8.62
CA ILE A 77 2.77 5.37 9.32
C ILE A 77 1.61 4.67 8.62
N VAL A 78 1.86 3.48 8.07
CA VAL A 78 0.88 2.68 7.35
C VAL A 78 0.54 1.45 8.16
N THR A 79 -0.72 1.33 8.55
CA THR A 79 -1.22 0.23 9.37
C THR A 79 -2.23 -0.58 8.57
N LEU A 80 -2.04 -1.90 8.48
CA LEU A 80 -3.03 -2.79 7.90
C LEU A 80 -4.30 -2.80 8.78
N LYS A 81 -5.46 -2.58 8.17
CA LYS A 81 -6.77 -2.65 8.86
C LYS A 81 -7.51 -3.93 8.53
N GLU A 82 -7.59 -4.26 7.25
CA GLU A 82 -8.25 -5.46 6.78
C GLU A 82 -7.56 -5.96 5.50
N ALA A 83 -7.49 -7.27 5.32
CA ALA A 83 -7.12 -7.89 4.07
C ALA A 83 -8.15 -9.00 3.76
N TYR A 84 -8.75 -8.97 2.57
CA TYR A 84 -9.79 -9.93 2.20
C TYR A 84 -9.93 -10.10 0.69
N VAL A 85 -10.58 -11.18 0.26
CA VAL A 85 -10.91 -11.41 -1.16
C VAL A 85 -12.29 -10.85 -1.49
N LYS A 86 -12.38 -10.03 -2.54
CA LYS A 86 -13.65 -9.54 -3.09
C LYS A 86 -13.70 -9.82 -4.59
N ARG A 87 -14.64 -10.66 -5.02
CA ARG A 87 -14.84 -11.03 -6.44
C ARG A 87 -13.56 -11.60 -7.08
N GLY A 88 -12.78 -12.39 -6.34
CA GLY A 88 -11.52 -12.97 -6.80
C GLY A 88 -10.30 -12.04 -6.72
N TYR A 89 -10.46 -10.81 -6.22
CA TYR A 89 -9.36 -9.86 -6.07
C TYR A 89 -8.97 -9.70 -4.59
N SER A 90 -7.66 -9.73 -4.30
CA SER A 90 -7.12 -9.35 -3.00
C SER A 90 -7.35 -7.86 -2.76
N VAL A 91 -8.00 -7.52 -1.65
CA VAL A 91 -8.27 -6.15 -1.21
C VAL A 91 -7.53 -5.91 0.09
N ILE A 92 -6.65 -4.90 0.09
CA ILE A 92 -5.91 -4.47 1.27
C ILE A 92 -6.43 -3.09 1.67
N LYS A 93 -6.99 -3.00 2.87
CA LYS A 93 -7.37 -1.73 3.51
C LYS A 93 -6.29 -1.35 4.49
N VAL A 94 -5.79 -0.12 4.36
CA VAL A 94 -4.78 0.44 5.25
C VAL A 94 -5.26 1.76 5.82
N GLU A 95 -4.78 2.07 7.01
CA GLU A 95 -4.80 3.41 7.55
C GLU A 95 -3.42 4.03 7.36
N ALA A 96 -3.39 5.26 6.86
CA ALA A 96 -2.19 6.06 6.77
C ALA A 96 -2.35 7.32 7.62
N VAL A 97 -1.39 7.57 8.51
CA VAL A 97 -1.30 8.78 9.34
C VAL A 97 0.09 9.38 9.21
N LEU A 98 0.20 10.70 9.35
CA LEU A 98 1.51 11.34 9.40
C LEU A 98 2.19 10.95 10.71
N ALA A 99 3.47 10.56 10.67
CA ALA A 99 4.25 10.43 11.89
C ALA A 99 4.30 11.80 12.59
N GLU A 100 3.88 11.88 13.85
CA GLU A 100 4.13 13.05 14.69
C GLU A 100 5.64 13.09 14.97
N ASP A 101 6.28 14.25 14.72
CA ASP A 101 7.70 14.47 14.97
C ASP A 101 8.02 14.46 16.48
#